data_AF-A0A3D0XT02-F1
#
_entry.id   AF-A0A3D0XT02-F1
#
_cell.length_a   1.000
_cell.length_b   1.000
_cell.length_c   1.000
_cell.angle_alpha   90.00
_cell.angle_beta   90.00
_cell.angle_gamma   90.00
#
_symmetry.space_group_name_H-M   'P 1'
#
loop_
_entity.id
_entity.type
_entity.pdbx_description
1 polymer ?
#
loop_
_entity_poly.entity_id
_entity_poly.type
_entity_poly.pdbx_seq_one_letter_code
_entity_poly.pdbx_strand_id
1 'polypeptide(L)' 'MKQVSVDRFEGKFAICEDKEGKFFAIETSELPKDAAEGTVLKIDDDAGILTIDQEETDRRREKNRKLQNRV' A
#
# COMPACT_ATOMS: atom_id res chain seq x y z
N MET A 1 8.67 -3.58 -10.63
CA MET A 1 8.07 -2.86 -9.50
C MET A 1 7.57 -1.49 -9.96
N LYS A 2 6.25 -1.33 -10.06
CA LYS A 2 5.60 -0.04 -10.34
C LYS A 2 5.09 0.56 -9.03
N GLN A 3 5.06 1.89 -8.92
CA GLN A 3 4.59 2.59 -7.74
C GLN A 3 3.42 3.47 -8.16
N VAL A 4 2.26 3.13 -7.64
CA VAL A 4 1.03 3.86 -7.91
C VAL A 4 0.52 4.50 -6.63
N SER A 5 -0.06 5.69 -6.72
CA SER A 5 -0.71 6.38 -5.62
C SER A 5 -2.21 6.43 -5.85
N VAL A 6 -3.01 6.08 -4.85
CA VAL A 6 -4.47 6.21 -4.93
C VAL A 6 -4.83 7.70 -4.96
N ASP A 7 -5.42 8.19 -6.05
CA ASP A 7 -5.92 9.57 -6.17
C ASP A 7 -7.30 9.70 -5.53
N ARG A 8 -8.22 8.78 -5.87
CA ARG A 8 -9.60 8.77 -5.38
C ARG A 8 -10.23 7.38 -5.44
N PHE A 9 -11.28 7.15 -4.65
CA PHE A 9 -12.12 5.98 -4.81
C PHE A 9 -13.43 6.30 -5.57
N GLU A 10 -13.74 5.52 -6.60
CA GLU A 10 -15.01 5.51 -7.29
C GLU A 10 -15.78 4.23 -6.99
N GLY A 11 -16.63 4.28 -5.97
CA GLY A 11 -17.51 3.17 -5.59
C GLY A 11 -16.72 1.94 -5.13
N LYS A 12 -16.61 0.94 -6.01
CA LYS A 12 -15.85 -0.31 -5.77
C LYS A 12 -14.48 -0.34 -6.45
N PHE A 13 -14.06 0.76 -7.07
CA PHE A 13 -12.77 0.90 -7.71
C PHE A 13 -11.98 2.04 -7.07
N ALA A 14 -10.66 1.91 -7.03
CA ALA A 14 -9.75 2.99 -6.73
C ALA A 14 -9.04 3.43 -8.00
N ILE A 15 -8.98 4.73 -8.21
CA ILE A 15 -8.20 5.35 -9.27
C ILE A 15 -6.80 5.58 -8.72
N CYS A 16 -5.83 4.86 -9.27
CA CYS A 16 -4.44 4.94 -8.90
C CYS A 16 -3.64 5.58 -10.03
N GLU A 17 -2.82 6.58 -9.72
CA GLU A 17 -1.91 7.24 -10.66
C GLU A 17 -0.48 6.69 -10.48
N ASP A 18 0.19 6.33 -11.58
CA ASP A 18 1.61 5.98 -11.56
C ASP A 18 2.50 7.21 -11.85
N LYS A 19 3.82 7.09 -11.62
CA LYS A 19 4.80 8.16 -11.89
C LYS A 19 4.88 8.58 -13.34
N GLU A 20 4.42 7.73 -14.27
CA GLU A 20 4.29 8.07 -15.68
C GLU A 20 3.05 8.92 -16.00
N GLY A 21 2.19 9.24 -15.02
CA GLY A 21 0.91 9.95 -15.22
C GLY A 21 -0.17 9.06 -15.83
N LYS A 22 -0.04 7.74 -15.69
CA LYS A 22 -1.06 6.77 -16.12
C LYS A 22 -2.02 6.50 -14.97
N PHE A 23 -3.31 6.51 -15.28
CA PHE A 23 -4.37 6.17 -14.34
C PHE A 23 -4.80 4.71 -14.51
N PHE A 24 -4.95 4.02 -13.39
CA PHE A 24 -5.37 2.64 -13.29
C PHE A 24 -6.59 2.56 -12.38
N ALA A 25 -7.67 1.93 -12.85
CA ALA A 25 -8.80 1.57 -12.01
C ALA A 25 -8.56 0.17 -11.43
N ILE A 26 -8.42 0.07 -10.11
CA ILE A 26 -8.18 -1.19 -9.39
C ILE A 26 -9.39 -1.46 -8.51
N GLU A 27 -9.92 -2.69 -8.49
CA GLU A 27 -11.03 -3.00 -7.59
C GLU A 27 -10.59 -2.90 -6.13
N THR A 28 -11.41 -2.28 -5.27
CA THR A 28 -11.16 -2.16 -3.82
C THR A 28 -11.01 -3.52 -3.14
N SER A 29 -11.49 -4.59 -3.77
CA SER A 29 -11.29 -5.97 -3.32
C SER A 29 -9.90 -6.54 -3.63
N GLU A 30 -9.25 -6.05 -4.69
CA GLU A 30 -7.84 -6.37 -5.02
C GLU A 30 -6.87 -5.45 -4.28
N LEU A 31 -7.36 -4.30 -3.82
CA LEU A 31 -6.58 -3.43 -2.97
C LEU A 31 -6.34 -4.06 -1.60
N PRO A 32 -5.11 -3.97 -1.09
CA PRO A 32 -4.80 -4.41 0.25
C PRO A 32 -5.60 -3.61 1.28
N LYS A 33 -5.95 -4.25 2.41
CA LYS A 33 -6.92 -3.73 3.40
C LYS A 33 -6.56 -2.38 4.03
N ASP A 34 -5.28 -1.99 3.95
CA ASP A 34 -4.76 -0.70 4.44
C ASP A 34 -4.69 0.38 3.34
N ALA A 35 -5.16 0.11 2.12
CA ALA A 35 -5.13 1.07 1.02
C ALA A 35 -6.24 2.12 1.18
N ALA A 36 -5.83 3.38 1.34
CA ALA A 36 -6.71 4.55 1.40
C ALA A 36 -6.29 5.62 0.36
N GLU A 37 -7.07 6.69 0.22
CA GLU A 37 -6.75 7.82 -0.67
C GLU A 37 -5.41 8.43 -0.25
N GLY A 38 -4.53 8.68 -1.23
CA GLY A 38 -3.15 9.11 -1.00
C GLY A 38 -2.18 7.99 -0.60
N THR A 39 -2.63 6.73 -0.50
CA THR A 39 -1.73 5.60 -0.20
C THR A 39 -0.92 5.23 -1.43
N VAL A 40 0.39 5.08 -1.25
CA VAL A 40 1.28 4.58 -2.30
C VAL A 40 1.40 3.07 -2.20
N LEU A 41 1.00 2.40 -3.28
CA LEU A 41 1.05 0.96 -3.45
C LEU A 41 2.20 0.60 -4.38
N LYS A 42 2.90 -0.49 -4.06
CA LYS A 42 3.88 -1.09 -4.95
C LYS A 42 3.24 -2.28 -5.64
N ILE A 43 3.16 -2.22 -6.95
CA ILE A 43 2.69 -3.32 -7.80
C ILE A 43 3.91 -4.08 -8.30
N ASP A 44 3.98 -5.36 -7.98
CA ASP A 44 4.97 -6.26 -8.57
C ASP A 44 4.39 -6.91 -9.83
N ASP A 45 4.87 -6.49 -11.00
CA ASP A 45 4.40 -6.95 -12.32
C ASP A 45 4.71 -8.45 -12.54
N ASP A 46 5.72 -8.99 -11.84
CA ASP A 46 6.19 -10.38 -12.00
C ASP A 46 5.28 -11.37 -11.23
N ALA A 47 4.80 -10.95 -10.06
CA ALA A 47 3.94 -11.76 -9.19
C ALA A 47 2.45 -11.36 -9.25
N GLY A 48 2.13 -10.20 -9.81
CA GLY A 48 0.78 -9.61 -9.76
C GLY A 48 0.35 -9.20 -8.34
N ILE A 49 1.29 -9.03 -7.42
CA ILE A 49 1.01 -8.78 -6.00
C ILE A 49 1.10 -7.28 -5.71
N LEU A 50 0.06 -6.73 -5.08
CA LEU A 50 0.07 -5.41 -4.44
C LEU A 50 0.56 -5.56 -3.01
N THR A 51 1.78 -5.11 -2.74
CA THR A 51 2.35 -5.17 -1.40
C THR A 51 2.26 -3.80 -0.75
N ILE A 52 1.47 -3.69 0.32
CA ILE A 52 1.67 -2.63 1.32
C ILE A 52 2.88 -3.04 2.14
N ASP A 53 3.79 -2.11 2.38
CA ASP A 53 5.00 -2.32 3.20
C ASP A 53 4.63 -2.47 4.69
N GLN A 54 3.90 -3.55 5.03
CA GLN A 54 3.56 -3.95 6.40
C GLN A 54 4.82 -4.29 7.22
N GLU A 55 5.94 -4.57 6.54
CA GLU A 55 7.24 -4.87 7.13
C GLU A 55 7.81 -3.70 7.96
N GLU A 56 7.55 -2.45 7.56
CA GLU A 56 7.93 -1.29 8.36
C GLU A 56 7.05 -1.14 9.62
N THR A 57 5.79 -1.59 9.54
CA THR A 57 4.86 -1.64 10.67
C THR A 57 5.31 -2.67 11.71
N ASP A 58 5.77 -3.84 11.27
CA ASP A 58 6.28 -4.88 12.17
C ASP A 58 7.66 -4.51 12.76
N ARG A 59 8.57 -3.91 11.95
CA ARG A 59 9.84 -3.35 12.46
C ARG A 59 9.65 -2.31 13.56
N ARG A 60 8.65 -1.42 13.44
CA ARG A 60 8.34 -0.42 14.47
C ARG A 60 7.74 -1.06 15.73
N ARG A 61 6.89 -2.09 15.59
CA ARG A 61 6.37 -2.86 16.73
C ARG A 61 7.47 -3.61 17.48
N GLU A 62 8.41 -4.25 16.78
CA GLU A 62 9.51 -4.96 17.44
C GLU A 62 10.45 -3.99 18.19
N LYS A 63 10.78 -2.83 17.60
CA LYS A 63 11.58 -1.80 18.28
C LYS A 63 10.92 -1.30 19.57
N ASN A 64 9.60 -1.06 19.54
CA ASN A 64 8.86 -0.63 20.73
C ASN A 64 8.80 -1.71 21.83
N ARG A 65 8.66 -3.00 21.45
CA ARG A 65 8.67 -4.10 22.42
C ARG A 65 10.04 -4.24 23.12
N LYS A 66 11.14 -4.00 22.42
CA LYS A 66 12.49 -4.04 23.00
C LYS A 66 12.77 -2.90 23.99
N LEU A 67 12.10 -1.74 23.86
CA LEU A 67 12.25 -0.62 24.79
C LEU A 67 11.39 -0.77 26.06
N GLN A 68 10.26 -1.49 26.00
CA GLN A 68 9.38 -1.69 27.16
C GLN A 68 9.88 -2.71 28.19
N ASN A 69 10.92 -3.50 27.89
CA ASN A 69 11.49 -4.46 28.84
C ASN A 69 12.68 -3.90 29.66
N ARG A 70 12.74 -2.58 29.81
CA ARG A 70 13.63 -1.89 30.76
C ARG A 70 12.81 -1.02 31.71
N VAL A 71 11.97 -1.67 32.49
CA VAL A 71 11.42 -1.15 33.75
C VAL A 71 11.65 -2.19 34.84
#